data_AF-A0A1H4H4N4-F1
#
_entry.id   AF-A0A1H4H4N4-F1
#
_cell.length_a   1.000
_cell.length_b   1.000
_cell.length_c   1.000
_cell.angle_alpha   90.00
_cell.angle_beta   90.00
_cell.angle_gamma   90.00
#
_symmetry.space_group_name_H-M   'P 1'
#
loop_
_entity.id
_entity.type
_entity.pdbx_description
1 polymer ?
#
loop_
_entity_poly.entity_id
_entity_poly.type
_entity_poly.pdbx_seq_one_letter_code
_entity_poly.pdbx_strand_id
1 'polypeptide(L)' 'MNKDKEITTFARRLVNILKLRNEYIRNIRLANFMSDMESAFDIPMLNRDRFNQKYQDVITIYMTASGARST' A
#
# COMPACT_ATOMS: atom_id res chain seq x y z
N MET A 1 -7.90 6.77 16.42
CA MET A 1 -8.02 5.80 15.31
C MET A 1 -7.05 4.67 15.57
N ASN A 2 -7.47 3.40 15.50
CA ASN A 2 -6.59 2.27 15.81
C ASN A 2 -5.81 1.87 14.54
N LYS A 3 -4.51 2.20 14.50
CA LYS A 3 -3.64 2.00 13.32
C LYS A 3 -3.56 0.53 12.89
N ASP A 4 -3.66 -0.41 13.82
CA ASP A 4 -3.56 -1.85 13.52
C ASP A 4 -4.77 -2.34 12.70
N LYS A 5 -5.96 -1.79 13.01
CA LYS A 5 -7.19 -2.07 12.25
C LYS A 5 -7.11 -1.52 10.83
N GLU A 6 -6.48 -0.36 10.65
CA GLU A 6 -6.29 0.24 9.33
C GLU A 6 -5.30 -0.56 8.49
N ILE A 7 -4.15 -0.92 9.05
CA ILE A 7 -3.15 -1.76 8.37
C ILE A 7 -3.79 -3.06 7.88
N THR A 8 -4.58 -3.72 8.74
CA THR A 8 -5.30 -4.94 8.37
C THR A 8 -6.29 -4.71 7.21
N THR A 9 -6.98 -3.56 7.21
CA THR A 9 -7.91 -3.18 6.13
C THR A 9 -7.16 -3.00 4.80
N PHE A 10 -6.05 -2.28 4.82
CA PHE A 10 -5.22 -2.07 3.63
C PHE A 10 -4.63 -3.39 3.12
N ALA A 11 -4.13 -4.26 4.00
CA ALA A 11 -3.62 -5.58 3.61
C ALA A 11 -4.67 -6.43 2.87
N ARG A 12 -5.91 -6.50 3.41
CA ARG A 12 -7.02 -7.23 2.76
C ARG A 12 -7.39 -6.62 1.41
N ARG A 13 -7.43 -5.28 1.33
CA ARG A 13 -7.71 -4.57 0.08
C ARG A 13 -6.66 -4.87 -0.98
N LEU A 14 -5.37 -4.87 -0.63
CA LEU A 14 -4.29 -5.23 -1.54
C LEU A 14 -4.47 -6.64 -2.11
N VAL A 15 -4.72 -7.64 -1.24
CA VAL A 15 -4.96 -9.03 -1.67
C VAL A 15 -6.12 -9.12 -2.68
N ASN A 16 -7.19 -8.36 -2.46
CA ASN A 16 -8.32 -8.34 -3.39
C ASN A 16 -7.97 -7.70 -4.74
N ILE A 17 -7.15 -6.65 -4.74
CA ILE A 17 -6.66 -6.00 -5.97
C ILE A 17 -5.76 -6.95 -6.77
N LEU A 18 -4.84 -7.66 -6.10
CA LEU A 18 -3.91 -8.61 -6.74
C LEU A 18 -4.62 -9.80 -7.39
N LYS A 19 -5.83 -10.16 -6.93
CA LYS A 19 -6.65 -11.22 -7.54
C LYS A 19 -7.36 -10.79 -8.84
N LEU A 20 -7.32 -9.51 -9.20
CA LEU A 20 -7.95 -9.01 -10.43
C LEU A 20 -7.17 -9.52 -11.65
N ARG A 21 -7.88 -10.19 -12.57
CA ARG A 21 -7.32 -10.70 -13.83
C ARG A 21 -7.10 -9.61 -14.86
N ASN A 22 -7.92 -8.56 -14.84
CA ASN A 22 -7.79 -7.44 -15.78
C ASN A 22 -6.67 -6.50 -15.29
N GLU A 23 -5.57 -6.48 -16.03
CA GLU A 23 -4.36 -5.74 -15.65
C GLU A 23 -4.55 -4.23 -15.66
N TYR A 24 -5.30 -3.70 -16.63
CA TYR A 24 -5.62 -2.28 -16.70
C TYR A 24 -6.38 -1.82 -15.45
N ILE A 25 -7.42 -2.57 -15.06
CA ILE A 25 -8.19 -2.27 -13.84
C ILE A 25 -7.33 -2.47 -12.59
N ARG A 26 -6.52 -3.54 -12.55
CA ARG A 26 -5.59 -3.81 -11.44
C ARG A 26 -4.64 -2.64 -11.22
N ASN A 27 -4.01 -2.13 -12.28
CA ASN A 27 -3.05 -1.04 -12.21
C ASN A 27 -3.66 0.28 -11.72
N ILE A 28 -4.88 0.62 -12.19
CA ILE A 28 -5.61 1.79 -11.68
C ILE A 28 -5.92 1.62 -10.18
N ARG A 29 -6.37 0.43 -9.78
CA ARG A 29 -6.71 0.15 -8.37
C ARG A 29 -5.47 0.19 -7.47
N LEU A 30 -4.32 -0.28 -7.95
CA LEU A 30 -3.04 -0.18 -7.25
C LEU A 30 -2.57 1.27 -7.10
N ALA A 31 -2.70 2.09 -8.14
CA ALA A 31 -2.36 3.51 -8.08
C ALA A 31 -3.20 4.26 -7.02
N ASN A 32 -4.51 4.04 -7.03
CA ASN A 32 -5.41 4.64 -6.03
C ASN A 32 -5.12 4.09 -4.62
N PHE A 33 -4.84 2.80 -4.51
CA PHE A 33 -4.47 2.17 -3.24
C PHE A 33 -3.21 2.79 -2.62
N MET A 34 -2.17 3.03 -3.43
CA MET A 34 -0.95 3.69 -2.97
C MET A 34 -1.23 5.12 -2.49
N SER A 35 -2.02 5.88 -3.25
CA SER A 35 -2.39 7.26 -2.89
C SER A 35 -3.17 7.31 -1.55
N ASP A 36 -4.09 6.35 -1.35
CA ASP A 36 -4.84 6.24 -0.10
C ASP A 36 -3.93 5.91 1.09
N MET A 37 -2.93 5.05 0.90
CA MET A 37 -1.96 4.73 1.96
C MET A 37 -1.04 5.90 2.29
N GLU A 38 -0.59 6.64 1.28
CA GLU A 38 0.22 7.85 1.47
C GLU A 38 -0.52 8.87 2.34
N SER A 39 -1.81 9.09 2.05
CA SER A 39 -2.64 10.00 2.84
C SER A 39 -2.98 9.46 4.23
N ALA A 40 -3.18 8.16 4.40
CA ALA A 40 -3.60 7.58 5.68
C ALA A 40 -2.44 7.45 6.69
N PHE A 41 -1.22 7.21 6.21
CA PHE A 41 -0.05 6.95 7.05
C PHE A 41 1.03 8.02 6.98
N ASP A 42 0.80 9.11 6.24
CA ASP A 42 1.77 10.17 5.99
C ASP A 42 3.09 9.60 5.45
N ILE A 43 3.00 8.68 4.48
CA ILE A 43 4.18 8.03 3.91
C ILE A 43 5.04 9.10 3.23
N PRO A 44 6.30 9.29 3.63
CA PRO A 44 7.14 10.32 3.03
C PRO A 44 7.49 9.93 1.58
N MET A 45 7.40 10.91 0.67
CA MET A 45 7.81 10.77 -0.74
C MET A 45 9.27 10.31 -0.91
N LEU A 46 10.13 10.67 0.04
CA LEU A 46 11.54 10.24 0.07
C LEU A 46 11.72 9.15 1.11
N ASN A 47 12.53 8.15 0.77
CA ASN A 47 12.87 7.06 1.67
C ASN A 47 13.44 7.62 2.99
N ARG A 48 12.79 7.32 4.11
CA ARG A 48 13.23 7.73 5.45
C ARG A 48 13.33 6.51 6.35
N ASP A 49 14.55 6.11 6.68
CA ASP A 49 14.83 4.91 7.49
C ASP A 49 14.08 4.89 8.82
N ARG A 50 13.93 6.05 9.48
CA ARG A 50 13.17 6.19 10.73
C ARG A 50 11.68 5.90 10.58
N PHE A 51 11.08 6.25 9.44
CA PHE A 51 9.68 5.92 9.16
C PHE A 51 9.54 4.41 8.91
N ASN A 52 10.43 3.86 8.09
CA ASN A 52 10.42 2.44 7.73
C ASN A 52 10.61 1.53 8.93
N GLN A 53 11.50 1.89 9.87
CA GLN A 53 11.72 1.14 11.10
C GLN A 53 10.51 1.17 12.04
N LYS A 54 9.78 2.30 12.08
CA LYS A 54 8.62 2.48 12.95
C LYS A 54 7.34 1.85 12.39
N TYR A 55 7.21 1.81 11.06
CA TYR A 55 6.00 1.37 10.35
C TYR A 55 6.32 0.29 9.31
N GLN A 56 7.00 -0.77 9.75
CA GLN A 56 7.44 -1.86 8.88
C GLN A 56 6.29 -2.52 8.10
N ASP A 57 5.14 -2.73 8.72
CA ASP A 57 3.99 -3.35 8.06
C ASP A 57 3.42 -2.44 6.96
N VAL A 58 3.32 -1.14 7.23
CA VAL A 58 2.81 -0.14 6.26
C VAL A 58 3.72 -0.10 5.04
N ILE A 59 5.03 0.02 5.24
CA ILE A 59 5.97 0.12 4.12
C ILE A 59 6.05 -1.21 3.34
N THR A 60 5.93 -2.36 4.01
CA THR A 60 5.90 -3.67 3.35
C THR A 60 4.71 -3.79 2.41
N ILE A 61 3.51 -3.39 2.87
CA ILE A 61 2.29 -3.39 2.05
C ILE A 61 2.43 -2.42 0.88
N TYR A 62 2.93 -1.21 1.13
CA TYR A 62 3.12 -0.18 0.12
C TYR A 62 4.11 -0.63 -0.98
N MET A 63 5.26 -1.17 -0.59
CA MET A 63 6.26 -1.70 -1.52
C MET A 63 5.75 -2.89 -2.33
N THR A 64 4.93 -3.75 -1.71
CA THR A 64 4.28 -4.87 -2.43
C THR A 64 3.34 -4.34 -3.54
N ALA A 65 2.55 -3.30 -3.24
CA ALA A 65 1.67 -2.67 -4.23
C ALA A 65 2.47 -1.97 -5.35
N SER A 66 3.54 -1.25 -4.98
CA SER A 66 4.44 -0.59 -5.93
C SER A 66 5.11 -1.58 -6.88
N GLY A 67 5.63 -2.69 -6.34
CA GLY A 67 6.22 -3.77 -7.14
C GLY A 67 5.20 -4.39 -8.10
N ALA A 68 4.00 -4.73 -7.61
CA ALA A 68 2.94 -5.33 -8.42
C ALA A 68 2.42 -4.44 -9.56
N ARG A 69 2.61 -3.11 -9.48
CA ARG A 69 2.26 -2.16 -10.53
C ARG A 69 3.35 -2.02 -11.59
N SER A 70 4.59 -2.35 -11.24
CA SER A 70 5.77 -2.17 -12.10
C SER A 70 6.08 -3.41 -12.95
N THR A 71 5.30 -4.48 -12.81
CA THR A 71 5.37 -5.73 -13.56
C THR A 71 4.25 -5.82 -14.58
#